data_AF-A0A1V2YB86-F1
#
_entry.id   AF-A0A1V2YB86-F1
#
_cell.length_a   1.000
_cell.length_b   1.000
_cell.length_c   1.000
_cell.angle_alpha   90.00
_cell.angle_beta   90.00
_cell.angle_gamma   90.00
#
_symmetry.space_group_name_H-M   'P 1'
#
loop_
_entity.id
_entity.type
_entity.pdbx_description
1 polymer ?
#
loop_
_entity_poly.entity_id
_entity_poly.type
_entity_poly.pdbx_seq_one_letter_code
_entity_poly.pdbx_strand_id
1 'polypeptide(L)'
;MNFLDKLERKLGRFAIPNLMMYLIFGQVIVFFTAIFNARLIYNFYFSWEAILAGEIWRLVTFIFIPNSFSPLWFMLAAFIYYSIGSQLERVWGTFHFNFYYFISVVSTVIVCILFRINGSIVTYINLSLFLSYATLVPEATFYLYFIIPVKAKYMVYLYFGLMGYTILTASHPFSIFCLILASLMGYIIFFGIPFLRGQRMRVKRTGSYESALRHQQQQQRQNSANHQKKQPQTIKVAFHKCSTCGKTELDDPDLEFRYCSTCGKEYCLDHLKDHTH
;
A
#
# COMPACT_ATOMS: atom_id res chain seq x y z
N MET A 1 20.69 -11.17 14.06
CA MET A 1 20.19 -10.75 12.72
C MET A 1 19.32 -11.87 12.19
N ASN A 2 18.03 -11.61 11.97
CA ASN A 2 17.11 -12.65 11.52
C ASN A 2 17.56 -13.17 10.14
N PHE A 3 17.43 -14.47 9.92
CA PHE A 3 17.71 -15.11 8.62
C PHE A 3 17.03 -14.38 7.45
N LEU A 4 15.81 -13.87 7.68
CA LEU A 4 15.05 -13.04 6.75
C LEU A 4 15.75 -11.73 6.38
N ASP A 5 16.42 -11.04 7.32
CA ASP A 5 17.13 -9.78 7.02
C ASP A 5 18.37 -10.04 6.14
N LYS A 6 19.03 -11.19 6.31
CA LYS A 6 20.14 -11.59 5.43
C LYS A 6 19.66 -11.90 4.02
N LEU A 7 18.51 -12.58 3.89
CA LEU A 7 17.89 -12.86 2.60
C LEU A 7 17.41 -11.58 1.92
N GLU A 8 16.78 -10.65 2.66
CA GLU A 8 16.36 -9.35 2.13
C GLU A 8 17.54 -8.57 1.56
N ARG A 9 18.68 -8.55 2.25
CA ARG A 9 19.88 -7.84 1.75
C ARG A 9 20.41 -8.42 0.43
N LYS A 10 20.24 -9.72 0.19
CA LYS A 10 20.76 -10.40 -1.01
C LYS A 10 19.74 -10.46 -2.15
N LEU A 11 18.46 -10.67 -1.82
CA LEU A 11 17.38 -10.96 -2.75
C LEU A 11 16.34 -9.84 -2.85
N GLY A 12 16.44 -8.78 -2.05
CA GLY A 12 15.49 -7.66 -2.04
C GLY A 12 15.36 -6.96 -3.40
N ARG A 13 16.39 -7.01 -4.26
CA ARG A 13 16.35 -6.49 -5.63
C ARG A 13 15.42 -7.28 -6.57
N PHE A 14 15.12 -8.53 -6.26
CA PHE A 14 14.23 -9.39 -7.05
C PHE A 14 12.78 -9.38 -6.54
N ALA A 15 12.49 -8.62 -5.49
CA ALA A 15 11.15 -8.53 -4.93
C ALA A 15 10.24 -7.79 -5.91
N ILE A 16 9.13 -8.41 -6.31
CA ILE A 16 8.19 -7.84 -7.28
C ILE A 16 7.26 -6.87 -6.54
N PRO A 17 7.31 -5.56 -6.83
CA PRO A 17 6.40 -4.59 -6.22
C PRO A 17 4.98 -4.80 -6.72
N ASN A 18 3.98 -4.63 -5.85
CA ASN A 18 2.57 -4.82 -6.19
C ASN A 18 2.26 -6.23 -6.72
N LEU A 19 2.80 -7.26 -6.07
CA LEU A 19 2.65 -8.66 -6.50
C LEU A 19 1.18 -9.05 -6.74
N MET A 20 0.27 -8.64 -5.86
CA MET A 20 -1.16 -8.94 -6.03
C MET A 20 -1.78 -8.35 -7.30
N MET A 21 -1.28 -7.23 -7.80
CA MET A 21 -1.78 -6.64 -9.05
C MET A 21 -1.53 -7.59 -10.22
N TYR A 22 -0.32 -8.14 -10.31
CA TYR A 22 0.04 -9.11 -11.36
C TYR A 22 -0.76 -10.41 -11.24
N LEU A 23 -0.96 -10.90 -10.01
CA LEU A 23 -1.76 -12.10 -9.78
C LEU A 23 -3.22 -11.92 -10.21
N ILE A 24 -3.82 -10.77 -9.87
CA ILE A 24 -5.20 -10.46 -10.26
C ILE A 24 -5.30 -10.24 -11.76
N PHE A 25 -4.32 -9.57 -12.39
CA PHE A 25 -4.28 -9.44 -13.84
C PHE A 25 -4.25 -10.81 -14.54
N GLY A 26 -3.46 -11.76 -14.03
CA GLY A 26 -3.49 -13.14 -14.49
C GLY A 26 -4.85 -13.81 -14.29
N GLN A 27 -5.49 -13.60 -13.13
CA GLN A 27 -6.85 -14.11 -12.88
C GLN A 27 -7.89 -13.52 -13.84
N VAL A 28 -7.77 -12.24 -14.22
CA VAL A 28 -8.64 -11.63 -15.23
C VAL A 28 -8.48 -12.32 -16.58
N ILE A 29 -7.25 -12.60 -17.00
CA ILE A 29 -6.99 -13.35 -18.24
C ILE A 29 -7.64 -14.73 -18.19
N VAL A 30 -7.42 -15.48 -17.10
CA VAL A 30 -8.02 -16.82 -16.93
C VAL A 30 -9.53 -16.75 -16.91
N PHE A 31 -10.12 -15.75 -16.25
CA PHE A 31 -11.55 -15.51 -16.24
C PHE A 31 -12.11 -15.29 -17.64
N PHE A 32 -11.45 -14.48 -18.48
CA PHE A 32 -11.85 -14.31 -19.88
C PHE A 32 -11.72 -15.61 -20.67
N THR A 33 -10.63 -16.36 -20.50
CA THR A 33 -10.49 -17.67 -21.18
C THR A 33 -11.59 -18.65 -20.81
N ALA A 34 -12.07 -18.61 -19.57
CA ALA A 34 -13.18 -19.42 -19.08
C ALA A 34 -14.51 -19.09 -19.77
N ILE A 35 -14.74 -17.82 -20.12
CA ILE A 35 -15.94 -17.38 -20.85
C ILE A 35 -15.96 -17.96 -22.26
N PHE A 36 -14.80 -17.97 -22.95
CA PHE A 36 -14.70 -18.54 -24.30
C PHE A 36 -14.78 -20.07 -24.29
N ASN A 37 -14.08 -20.71 -23.35
CA ASN A 37 -14.08 -22.16 -23.22
C ASN A 37 -13.80 -22.58 -21.79
N ALA A 38 -14.85 -22.98 -21.08
CA ALA A 38 -14.78 -23.44 -19.70
C ALA A 38 -13.83 -24.65 -19.51
N ARG A 39 -13.62 -25.48 -20.55
CA ARG A 39 -12.72 -26.63 -20.43
C ARG A 39 -11.25 -26.23 -20.34
N LEU A 40 -10.87 -25.06 -20.85
CA LEU A 40 -9.50 -24.59 -20.78
C LEU A 40 -9.04 -24.36 -19.34
N ILE A 41 -9.96 -24.07 -18.41
CA ILE A 41 -9.65 -23.94 -16.98
C ILE A 41 -8.99 -25.21 -16.44
N TYR A 42 -9.40 -26.38 -16.93
CA TYR A 42 -8.82 -27.65 -16.46
C TYR A 42 -7.33 -27.75 -16.73
N ASN A 43 -6.80 -27.01 -17.71
CA ASN A 43 -5.37 -26.96 -18.02
C ASN A 43 -4.57 -26.12 -17.01
N PHE A 44 -5.25 -25.27 -16.24
CA PHE A 44 -4.63 -24.44 -15.21
C PHE A 44 -4.57 -25.14 -13.86
N TYR A 45 -5.44 -26.13 -13.59
CA TYR A 45 -5.42 -26.86 -12.33
C TYR A 45 -4.10 -27.59 -12.13
N PHE A 46 -3.70 -27.69 -10.87
CA PHE A 46 -2.56 -28.50 -10.51
C PHE A 46 -2.90 -29.98 -10.74
N SER A 47 -2.10 -30.66 -11.54
CA SER A 47 -2.18 -32.11 -11.74
C SER A 47 -0.78 -32.68 -11.85
N TRP A 48 -0.41 -33.56 -10.92
CA TRP A 48 0.92 -34.16 -10.92
C TRP A 48 1.15 -35.08 -12.13
N GLU A 49 0.12 -35.85 -12.50
CA GLU A 49 0.17 -36.76 -13.65
C GLU A 49 0.38 -35.99 -14.97
N ALA A 50 -0.33 -34.87 -15.13
CA ALA A 50 -0.17 -34.02 -16.31
C ALA A 50 1.19 -33.31 -16.35
N ILE A 51 1.74 -32.92 -15.18
CA ILE A 51 3.09 -32.35 -15.10
C ILE A 51 4.13 -33.38 -15.56
N LEU A 52 4.00 -34.65 -15.15
CA LEU A 52 4.87 -35.73 -15.62
C LEU A 52 4.71 -36.00 -17.12
N ALA A 53 3.52 -35.76 -17.68
CA ALA A 53 3.26 -35.85 -19.11
C ALA A 53 3.82 -34.66 -19.93
N GLY A 54 4.46 -33.68 -19.29
CA GLY A 54 5.12 -32.54 -19.96
C GLY A 54 4.45 -31.17 -19.75
N GLU A 55 3.33 -31.10 -19.01
CA GLU A 55 2.60 -29.85 -18.77
C GLU A 55 3.17 -29.05 -17.58
N ILE A 56 4.44 -28.65 -17.70
CA ILE A 56 5.23 -28.03 -16.60
C ILE A 56 4.61 -26.70 -16.12
N TRP A 57 3.87 -25.99 -16.98
CA TRP A 57 3.21 -24.73 -16.63
C TRP A 57 2.21 -24.87 -15.46
N ARG A 58 1.65 -26.06 -15.23
CA ARG A 58 0.74 -26.36 -14.12
C ARG A 58 1.33 -26.14 -12.73
N LEU A 59 2.66 -26.06 -12.62
CA LEU A 59 3.34 -25.69 -11.38
C LEU A 59 3.11 -24.23 -10.96
N VAL A 60 2.70 -23.37 -11.89
CA VAL A 60 2.53 -21.93 -11.65
C VAL A 60 1.11 -21.46 -12.01
N THR A 61 0.51 -22.02 -13.06
CA THR A 61 -0.77 -21.53 -13.61
C THR A 61 -1.94 -21.62 -12.64
N PHE A 62 -1.90 -22.56 -11.68
CA PHE A 62 -2.99 -22.74 -10.71
C PHE A 62 -3.23 -21.50 -9.84
N ILE A 63 -2.20 -20.67 -9.68
CA ILE A 63 -2.25 -19.44 -8.88
C ILE A 63 -3.16 -18.39 -9.53
N PHE A 64 -3.30 -18.44 -10.85
CA PHE A 64 -4.14 -17.51 -11.63
C PHE A 64 -5.58 -17.98 -11.76
N ILE A 65 -5.99 -19.05 -11.07
CA ILE A 65 -7.39 -19.50 -11.11
C ILE A 65 -8.22 -18.55 -10.21
N PRO A 66 -9.28 -17.93 -10.75
CA PRO A 66 -10.15 -17.07 -9.96
C PRO A 66 -10.97 -17.88 -8.95
N ASN A 67 -11.25 -17.31 -7.77
CA ASN A 67 -12.09 -17.95 -6.75
C ASN A 67 -13.57 -18.07 -7.18
N SER A 68 -14.00 -17.30 -8.18
CA SER A 68 -15.38 -17.30 -8.67
C SER A 68 -15.40 -16.97 -10.15
N PHE A 69 -16.23 -17.69 -10.90
CA PHE A 69 -16.47 -17.46 -12.33
C PHE A 69 -17.74 -16.62 -12.60
N SER A 70 -18.45 -16.20 -11.55
CA SER A 70 -19.50 -15.18 -11.69
C SER A 70 -18.88 -13.79 -11.80
N PRO A 71 -19.23 -12.96 -12.81
CA PRO A 71 -18.59 -11.65 -13.03
C PRO A 71 -18.64 -10.71 -11.82
N LEU A 72 -19.79 -10.62 -11.16
CA LEU A 72 -19.99 -9.76 -9.99
C LEU A 72 -19.09 -10.20 -8.83
N TRP A 73 -19.13 -11.49 -8.49
CA TRP A 73 -18.35 -12.06 -7.40
C TRP A 73 -16.85 -12.06 -7.69
N PHE A 74 -16.47 -12.25 -8.95
CA PHE A 74 -15.08 -12.13 -9.39
C PHE A 74 -14.55 -10.72 -9.17
N MET A 75 -15.26 -9.68 -9.63
CA MET A 75 -14.84 -8.29 -9.43
C MET A 75 -14.74 -7.92 -7.95
N LEU A 76 -15.74 -8.31 -7.15
CA LEU A 76 -15.73 -8.09 -5.71
C LEU A 76 -14.55 -8.79 -5.03
N ALA A 77 -14.31 -10.07 -5.35
CA ALA A 77 -13.19 -10.83 -4.81
C ALA A 77 -11.84 -10.21 -5.22
N ALA A 78 -11.66 -9.87 -6.50
CA ALA A 78 -10.45 -9.23 -7.01
C ALA A 78 -10.17 -7.92 -6.27
N PHE A 79 -11.19 -7.07 -6.08
CA PHE A 79 -11.05 -5.84 -5.30
C PHE A 79 -10.62 -6.10 -3.85
N ILE A 80 -11.27 -7.04 -3.17
CA ILE A 80 -10.95 -7.41 -1.78
C ILE A 80 -9.52 -7.95 -1.67
N TYR A 81 -9.12 -8.89 -2.54
CA TYR A 81 -7.79 -9.48 -2.51
C TYR A 81 -6.69 -8.47 -2.87
N TYR A 82 -6.96 -7.55 -3.80
CA TYR A 82 -6.05 -6.44 -4.09
C TYR A 82 -5.86 -5.53 -2.88
N SER A 83 -6.97 -5.14 -2.25
CA SER A 83 -6.95 -4.27 -1.07
C SER A 83 -6.19 -4.94 0.10
N ILE A 84 -6.48 -6.21 0.38
CA ILE A 84 -5.82 -6.99 1.42
C ILE A 84 -4.32 -7.12 1.14
N GLY A 85 -3.93 -7.57 -0.05
CA GLY A 85 -2.53 -7.81 -0.33
C GLY A 85 -1.70 -6.53 -0.47
N SER A 86 -2.26 -5.45 -1.01
CA SER A 86 -1.58 -4.14 -1.03
C SER A 86 -1.40 -3.57 0.38
N GLN A 87 -2.32 -3.82 1.31
CA GLN A 87 -2.13 -3.46 2.72
C GLN A 87 -1.05 -4.32 3.38
N LEU A 88 -1.08 -5.64 3.19
CA LEU A 88 -0.04 -6.55 3.68
C LEU A 88 1.36 -6.18 3.16
N GLU A 89 1.47 -5.91 1.87
CA GLU A 89 2.73 -5.49 1.24
C GLU A 89 3.25 -4.17 1.80
N ARG A 90 2.37 -3.20 2.07
CA ARG A 90 2.75 -1.92 2.72
C ARG A 90 3.24 -2.10 4.15
N VAL A 91 2.59 -2.97 4.93
CA VAL A 91 2.92 -3.21 6.35
C VAL A 91 4.23 -4.01 6.51
N TRP A 92 4.49 -4.96 5.62
CA TRP A 92 5.67 -5.84 5.71
C TRP A 92 6.83 -5.42 4.82
N GLY A 93 6.58 -4.62 3.79
CA GLY A 93 7.50 -4.35 2.71
C GLY A 93 7.46 -5.43 1.62
N THR A 94 7.78 -5.03 0.40
CA THR A 94 7.69 -5.85 -0.81
C THR A 94 8.41 -7.20 -0.69
N PHE A 95 9.64 -7.23 -0.17
CA PHE A 95 10.38 -8.49 -0.04
C PHE A 95 9.69 -9.51 0.88
N HIS A 96 9.21 -9.08 2.04
CA HIS A 96 8.57 -9.98 3.01
C HIS A 96 7.25 -10.52 2.49
N PHE A 97 6.45 -9.70 1.80
CA PHE A 97 5.22 -10.14 1.17
C PHE A 97 5.46 -11.15 0.05
N ASN A 98 6.46 -10.90 -0.81
CA ASN A 98 6.88 -11.86 -1.84
C ASN A 98 7.34 -13.19 -1.21
N PHE A 99 8.21 -13.12 -0.19
CA PHE A 99 8.68 -14.32 0.50
C PHE A 99 7.53 -15.09 1.15
N TYR A 100 6.62 -14.40 1.83
CA TYR A 100 5.40 -14.96 2.41
C TYR A 100 4.57 -15.71 1.35
N TYR A 101 4.35 -15.09 0.19
CA TYR A 101 3.50 -15.67 -0.84
C TYR A 101 4.17 -16.88 -1.50
N PHE A 102 5.43 -16.74 -1.91
CA PHE A 102 6.17 -17.79 -2.60
C PHE A 102 6.47 -18.99 -1.70
N ILE A 103 6.77 -18.79 -0.41
CA ILE A 103 7.01 -19.93 0.50
C ILE A 103 5.74 -20.75 0.70
N SER A 104 4.57 -20.11 0.77
CA SER A 104 3.28 -20.79 0.79
C SER A 104 3.05 -21.58 -0.49
N VAL A 105 3.21 -20.95 -1.67
CA VAL A 105 3.06 -21.62 -2.98
C VAL A 105 3.97 -22.84 -3.09
N VAL A 106 5.28 -22.69 -2.83
CA VAL A 106 6.27 -23.76 -2.98
C VAL A 106 5.97 -24.90 -2.00
N SER A 107 5.61 -24.56 -0.76
CA SER A 107 5.26 -25.57 0.25
C SER A 107 4.01 -26.35 -0.16
N THR A 108 2.98 -25.66 -0.67
CA THR A 108 1.76 -26.31 -1.19
C THR A 108 2.09 -27.25 -2.34
N VAL A 109 2.89 -26.81 -3.32
CA VAL A 109 3.31 -27.65 -4.46
C VAL A 109 4.04 -28.91 -3.99
N ILE A 110 4.97 -28.81 -3.05
CA ILE A 110 5.70 -29.96 -2.50
C ILE A 110 4.72 -30.98 -1.89
N VAL A 111 3.77 -30.52 -1.07
CA VAL A 111 2.78 -31.43 -0.46
C VAL A 111 1.86 -32.05 -1.52
N CYS A 112 1.43 -31.30 -2.53
CA CYS A 112 0.64 -31.83 -3.62
C CYS A 112 1.37 -32.93 -4.39
N ILE A 113 2.68 -32.80 -4.61
CA ILE A 113 3.51 -33.82 -5.23
C ILE A 113 3.60 -35.07 -4.34
N LEU A 114 3.88 -34.89 -3.04
CA LEU A 114 4.06 -36.00 -2.10
C LEU A 114 2.79 -36.85 -1.93
N PHE A 115 1.63 -36.21 -1.85
CA PHE A 115 0.34 -36.88 -1.64
C PHE A 115 -0.49 -37.07 -2.92
N ARG A 116 0.08 -36.72 -4.09
CA ARG A 116 -0.59 -36.78 -5.40
C ARG A 116 -1.96 -36.10 -5.42
N ILE A 117 -2.06 -34.95 -4.75
CA ILE A 117 -3.29 -34.16 -4.69
C ILE A 117 -3.44 -33.38 -6.00
N ASN A 118 -4.59 -33.51 -6.64
CA ASN A 118 -4.93 -32.78 -7.87
C ASN A 118 -6.10 -31.83 -7.62
N GLY A 119 -6.13 -30.69 -8.33
CA GLY A 119 -7.27 -29.77 -8.34
C GLY A 119 -6.93 -28.32 -7.95
N SER A 120 -7.93 -27.63 -7.39
CA SER A 120 -7.83 -26.21 -7.03
C SER A 120 -7.21 -26.03 -5.65
N ILE A 121 -5.91 -25.78 -5.62
CA ILE A 121 -5.12 -25.59 -4.39
C ILE A 121 -4.96 -24.12 -4.00
N VAL A 122 -5.34 -23.19 -4.87
CA VAL A 122 -5.21 -21.73 -4.67
C VAL A 122 -6.08 -21.23 -3.50
N THR A 123 -7.19 -21.90 -3.21
CA THR A 123 -8.15 -21.53 -2.17
C THR A 123 -7.48 -21.39 -0.80
N TYR A 124 -6.60 -22.33 -0.43
CA TYR A 124 -5.94 -22.31 0.87
C TYR A 124 -4.87 -21.21 0.98
N ILE A 125 -4.23 -20.83 -0.13
CA ILE A 125 -3.27 -19.72 -0.19
C ILE A 125 -4.01 -18.38 -0.08
N ASN A 126 -5.13 -18.23 -0.78
CA ASN A 126 -5.98 -17.05 -0.64
C ASN A 126 -6.55 -16.91 0.78
N LEU A 127 -6.87 -18.04 1.40
CA LEU A 127 -7.33 -18.11 2.77
C LEU A 127 -6.25 -17.70 3.77
N SER A 128 -5.00 -18.10 3.55
CA SER A 128 -3.87 -17.68 4.39
C SER A 128 -3.60 -16.17 4.30
N LEU A 129 -3.77 -15.57 3.12
CA LEU A 129 -3.72 -14.11 2.94
C LEU A 129 -4.82 -13.40 3.74
N PHE A 130 -6.05 -13.88 3.64
CA PHE A 130 -7.16 -13.31 4.41
C PHE A 130 -6.92 -13.44 5.92
N LEU A 131 -6.48 -14.61 6.37
CA LEU A 131 -6.14 -14.87 7.77
C LEU A 131 -5.04 -13.92 8.27
N SER A 132 -4.02 -13.69 7.46
CA SER A 132 -2.93 -12.75 7.77
C SER A 132 -3.44 -11.33 7.97
N TYR A 133 -4.33 -10.87 7.09
CA TYR A 133 -4.95 -9.56 7.22
C TYR A 133 -5.84 -9.45 8.46
N ALA A 134 -6.67 -10.46 8.71
CA ALA A 134 -7.56 -10.48 9.86
C ALA A 134 -6.80 -10.47 11.20
N THR A 135 -5.62 -11.09 11.25
CA THR A 135 -4.72 -11.05 12.41
C THR A 135 -4.04 -9.69 12.58
N LEU A 136 -3.70 -8.98 11.50
CA LEU A 136 -3.10 -7.63 11.58
C LEU A 136 -4.12 -6.56 11.98
N VAL A 137 -5.34 -6.65 11.45
CA VAL A 137 -6.38 -5.63 11.65
C VAL A 137 -7.64 -6.29 12.20
N PRO A 138 -7.62 -6.77 13.46
CA PRO A 138 -8.73 -7.55 14.03
C PRO A 138 -10.03 -6.75 14.19
N GLU A 139 -9.91 -5.42 14.29
CA GLU A 139 -11.04 -4.49 14.40
C GLU A 139 -11.58 -4.02 13.05
N ALA A 140 -11.01 -4.46 11.92
CA ALA A 140 -11.60 -4.20 10.60
C ALA A 140 -12.98 -4.85 10.50
N THR A 141 -13.96 -4.11 9.98
CA THR A 141 -15.32 -4.59 9.75
C THR A 141 -15.52 -4.98 8.29
N PHE A 142 -15.98 -6.21 8.07
CA PHE A 142 -16.42 -6.70 6.77
C PHE A 142 -17.93 -6.82 6.76
N TYR A 143 -18.59 -6.26 5.76
CA TYR A 143 -20.04 -6.37 5.61
C TYR A 143 -20.38 -7.63 4.81
N LEU A 144 -20.84 -8.68 5.48
CA LEU A 144 -21.35 -9.88 4.82
C LEU A 144 -22.66 -9.55 4.10
N TYR A 145 -22.71 -9.84 2.81
CA TYR A 145 -23.83 -9.53 1.92
C TYR A 145 -24.32 -8.07 2.04
N PHE A 146 -23.42 -7.14 2.36
CA PHE A 146 -23.73 -5.72 2.57
C PHE A 146 -24.67 -5.42 3.76
N ILE A 147 -25.04 -6.42 4.57
CA ILE A 147 -26.02 -6.27 5.66
C ILE A 147 -25.37 -6.44 7.03
N ILE A 148 -24.57 -7.51 7.24
CA ILE A 148 -24.10 -7.89 8.57
C ILE A 148 -22.63 -7.45 8.76
N PRO A 149 -22.33 -6.44 9.61
CA PRO A 149 -20.96 -6.07 9.91
C PRO A 149 -20.32 -7.12 10.83
N VAL A 150 -19.32 -7.83 10.32
CA VAL A 150 -18.54 -8.82 11.08
C VAL A 150 -17.11 -8.32 11.23
N LYS A 151 -16.63 -8.29 12.48
CA LYS A 151 -15.22 -7.96 12.77
C LYS A 151 -14.30 -9.07 12.28
N ALA A 152 -13.16 -8.70 11.72
CA ALA A 152 -12.17 -9.62 11.17
C ALA A 152 -11.72 -10.69 12.17
N LYS A 153 -11.65 -10.37 13.47
CA LYS A 153 -11.33 -11.35 14.52
C LYS A 153 -12.28 -12.55 14.56
N TYR A 154 -13.57 -12.37 14.28
CA TYR A 154 -14.53 -13.48 14.25
C TYR A 154 -14.33 -14.36 13.02
N MET A 155 -13.93 -13.76 11.89
CA MET A 155 -13.61 -14.48 10.67
C MET A 155 -12.43 -15.42 10.87
N VAL A 156 -11.44 -15.06 11.69
CA VAL A 156 -10.31 -15.95 12.04
C VAL A 156 -10.81 -17.26 12.66
N TYR A 157 -11.64 -17.18 13.69
CA TYR A 157 -12.19 -18.36 14.36
C TYR A 157 -13.05 -19.19 13.41
N LEU A 158 -13.89 -18.52 12.61
CA LEU A 158 -14.71 -19.17 11.60
C LEU A 158 -13.86 -19.94 10.58
N TYR A 159 -12.77 -19.34 10.09
CA TYR A 159 -11.90 -19.99 9.11
C TYR A 159 -11.14 -21.17 9.70
N PHE A 160 -10.61 -21.08 10.92
CA PHE A 160 -10.02 -22.23 11.58
C PHE A 160 -11.04 -23.35 11.81
N GLY A 161 -12.28 -23.01 12.18
CA GLY A 161 -13.39 -23.96 12.28
C GLY A 161 -13.71 -24.65 10.95
N LEU A 162 -13.80 -23.88 9.86
CA LEU A 162 -14.02 -24.43 8.52
C LEU A 162 -12.87 -25.34 8.07
N MET A 163 -11.61 -24.94 8.30
CA MET A 163 -10.45 -25.79 8.02
C MET A 163 -10.52 -27.10 8.81
N GLY A 164 -10.81 -27.03 10.11
CA GLY A 164 -10.98 -28.23 10.95
C GLY A 164 -12.08 -29.16 10.41
N TYR A 165 -13.23 -28.58 10.04
CA TYR A 165 -14.32 -29.34 9.42
C TYR A 165 -13.92 -29.99 8.09
N THR A 166 -13.17 -29.28 7.23
CA THR A 166 -12.68 -29.86 5.97
C THR A 166 -11.72 -31.02 6.20
N ILE A 167 -10.92 -30.99 7.26
CA ILE A 167 -10.03 -32.10 7.61
C ILE A 167 -10.85 -33.31 8.08
N LEU A 168 -11.84 -33.09 8.94
CA LEU A 168 -12.67 -34.18 9.51
C LEU A 168 -13.54 -34.89 8.47
N THR A 169 -13.99 -34.16 7.43
CA THR A 169 -14.85 -34.70 6.37
C THR A 169 -14.08 -35.21 5.16
N ALA A 170 -12.76 -34.97 5.09
CA ALA A 170 -11.93 -35.42 3.98
C ALA A 170 -11.72 -36.93 4.00
N SER A 171 -11.73 -37.55 2.81
CA SER A 171 -11.40 -38.97 2.63
C SER A 171 -9.97 -39.31 3.11
N HIS A 172 -9.04 -38.36 2.95
CA HIS A 172 -7.66 -38.48 3.42
C HIS A 172 -7.32 -37.30 4.35
N PRO A 173 -7.69 -37.37 5.64
CA PRO A 173 -7.60 -36.24 6.56
C PRO A 173 -6.15 -35.78 6.76
N PHE A 174 -5.20 -36.71 6.81
CA PHE A 174 -3.78 -36.39 6.98
C PHE A 174 -3.21 -35.60 5.78
N SER A 175 -3.53 -36.00 4.55
CA SER A 175 -3.08 -35.32 3.33
C SER A 175 -3.62 -33.89 3.25
N ILE A 176 -4.90 -33.70 3.58
CA ILE A 176 -5.53 -32.37 3.61
C ILE A 176 -4.98 -31.51 4.74
N PHE A 177 -4.71 -32.09 5.91
CA PHE A 177 -4.05 -31.39 7.01
C PHE A 177 -2.66 -30.88 6.59
N CYS A 178 -1.83 -31.74 5.97
CA CYS A 178 -0.53 -31.33 5.44
C CYS A 178 -0.67 -30.23 4.38
N LEU A 179 -1.69 -30.28 3.51
CA LEU A 179 -1.94 -29.29 2.47
C LEU A 179 -2.29 -27.91 3.06
N ILE A 180 -3.19 -27.89 4.04
CA ILE A 180 -3.58 -26.68 4.76
C ILE A 180 -2.37 -26.09 5.48
N LEU A 181 -1.61 -26.92 6.19
CA LEU A 181 -0.41 -26.50 6.91
C LEU A 181 0.64 -25.92 5.97
N ALA A 182 0.87 -26.54 4.81
CA ALA A 182 1.79 -26.06 3.79
C ALA A 182 1.35 -24.73 3.17
N SER A 183 0.06 -24.57 2.88
CA SER A 183 -0.50 -23.32 2.35
C SER A 183 -0.42 -22.18 3.37
N LEU A 184 -0.51 -22.52 4.67
CA LEU A 184 -0.33 -21.61 5.79
C LEU A 184 1.14 -21.37 6.16
N MET A 185 2.12 -21.98 5.49
CA MET A 185 3.54 -21.86 5.86
C MET A 185 3.99 -20.40 5.98
N GLY A 186 3.62 -19.53 5.02
CA GLY A 186 3.87 -18.10 5.10
C GLY A 186 3.24 -17.47 6.36
N TYR A 187 1.99 -17.81 6.68
CA TYR A 187 1.31 -17.32 7.89
C TYR A 187 2.00 -17.81 9.17
N ILE A 188 2.43 -19.06 9.21
CA ILE A 188 3.11 -19.65 10.38
C ILE A 188 4.46 -18.95 10.61
N ILE A 189 5.23 -18.68 9.55
CA ILE A 189 6.53 -18.00 9.67
C ILE A 189 6.36 -16.58 10.21
N PHE A 190 5.36 -15.83 9.72
CA PHE A 190 5.20 -14.42 10.06
C PHE A 190 4.35 -14.17 11.31
N PHE A 191 3.41 -15.04 11.66
CA PHE A 191 2.54 -14.87 12.83
C PHE A 191 2.72 -15.99 13.85
N GLY A 192 2.78 -17.24 13.41
CA GLY A 192 2.90 -18.39 14.31
C GLY A 192 4.19 -18.36 15.15
N ILE A 193 5.34 -18.21 14.50
CA ILE A 193 6.64 -18.22 15.19
C ILE A 193 6.79 -17.01 16.14
N PRO A 194 6.47 -15.76 15.74
CA PRO A 194 6.54 -14.63 16.66
C PRO A 194 5.56 -14.73 17.83
N PHE A 195 4.35 -15.24 17.59
CA PHE A 195 3.35 -15.46 18.64
C PHE A 195 3.84 -16.48 19.69
N LEU A 196 4.38 -17.62 19.25
CA LEU A 196 4.94 -18.64 20.15
C LEU A 196 6.17 -18.15 20.92
N ARG A 197 6.93 -17.20 20.37
CA ARG A 197 8.11 -16.60 21.02
C ARG A 197 7.77 -15.40 21.90
N GLY A 198 6.49 -15.04 22.05
CA GLY A 198 6.04 -13.88 22.83
C GLY A 198 6.54 -12.54 22.27
N GLN A 199 7.00 -12.51 21.02
CA GLN A 199 7.55 -11.32 20.39
C GLN A 199 6.43 -10.55 19.67
N ARG A 200 6.27 -9.26 20.02
CA ARG A 200 5.39 -8.38 19.25
C ARG A 200 5.98 -8.17 17.85
N MET A 201 5.14 -8.32 16.83
CA MET A 201 5.48 -8.11 15.43
C MET A 201 6.20 -6.78 15.23
N ARG A 202 7.43 -6.84 14.69
CA ARG A 202 8.16 -5.65 14.26
C ARG A 202 7.60 -5.23 12.92
N VAL A 203 6.57 -4.38 12.92
CA VAL A 203 6.08 -3.72 11.72
C VAL A 203 7.26 -2.96 11.10
N LYS A 204 7.75 -3.42 9.95
CA LYS A 204 8.78 -2.70 9.19
C LYS A 204 8.10 -1.47 8.62
N ARG A 205 8.19 -0.34 9.34
CA ARG A 205 7.96 0.98 8.73
C ARG A 205 8.90 1.05 7.53
N THR A 206 8.32 1.05 6.35
CA THR A 206 9.00 0.99 5.06
C THR A 206 9.98 2.17 5.01
N GLY A 207 11.27 1.88 5.18
CA GLY A 207 12.31 2.92 5.22
C GLY A 207 12.38 3.76 3.94
N SER A 208 11.85 3.25 2.82
CA SER A 208 11.76 3.99 1.55
C SER A 208 10.68 5.07 1.53
N TYR A 209 9.61 4.94 2.32
CA TYR A 209 8.60 6.00 2.45
C TYR A 209 9.08 7.04 3.48
N GLU A 210 9.77 6.59 4.52
CA GLU A 210 10.34 7.49 5.53
C GLU A 210 11.51 8.31 4.96
N SER A 211 12.34 7.75 4.07
CA SER A 211 13.36 8.52 3.36
C SER A 211 12.74 9.51 2.38
N ALA A 212 11.68 9.14 1.65
CA ALA A 212 10.95 10.05 0.76
C ALA A 212 10.27 11.20 1.54
N LEU A 213 9.63 10.90 2.66
CA LEU A 213 9.04 11.90 3.57
C LEU A 213 10.12 12.80 4.19
N ARG A 214 11.24 12.23 4.65
CA ARG A 214 12.37 13.02 5.18
C ARG A 214 12.97 13.92 4.11
N HIS A 215 13.11 13.44 2.87
CA HIS A 215 13.55 14.27 1.75
C HIS A 215 12.57 15.40 1.46
N GLN A 216 11.25 15.13 1.40
CA GLN A 216 10.23 16.15 1.19
C GLN A 216 10.20 17.20 2.32
N GLN A 217 10.33 16.75 3.58
CA GLN A 217 10.33 17.62 4.76
C GLN A 217 11.63 18.43 4.88
N GLN A 218 12.77 17.87 4.45
CA GLN A 218 14.05 18.57 4.37
C GLN A 218 14.05 19.60 3.23
N GLN A 219 13.44 19.29 2.09
CA GLN A 219 13.25 20.24 0.99
C GLN A 219 12.33 21.40 1.39
N GLN A 220 11.25 21.12 2.13
CA GLN A 220 10.40 22.17 2.71
C GLN A 220 11.15 23.04 3.72
N ARG A 221 11.95 22.45 4.62
CA ARG A 221 12.79 23.21 5.55
C ARG A 221 13.83 24.08 4.84
N GLN A 222 14.46 23.58 3.78
CA GLN A 222 15.41 24.37 2.98
C GLN A 222 14.72 25.50 2.23
N ASN A 223 13.53 25.27 1.67
CA ASN A 223 12.73 26.30 1.00
C ASN A 223 12.23 27.38 1.97
N SER A 224 11.83 27.02 3.19
CA SER A 224 11.45 27.97 4.24
C SER A 224 12.65 28.75 4.78
N ALA A 225 13.81 28.11 4.94
CA ALA A 225 15.05 28.79 5.35
C ALA A 225 15.57 29.76 4.28
N ASN A 226 15.41 29.44 2.99
CA ASN A 226 15.72 30.35 1.89
C ASN A 226 14.68 31.49 1.75
N HIS A 227 13.42 31.27 2.12
CA HIS A 227 12.42 32.34 2.19
C HIS A 227 12.70 33.33 3.31
N GLN A 228 13.22 32.88 4.47
CA GLN A 228 13.59 33.78 5.57
C GLN A 228 14.87 34.60 5.30
N LYS A 229 15.76 34.14 4.42
CA LYS A 229 16.97 34.89 4.01
C LYS A 229 16.71 35.97 2.95
N LYS A 230 15.59 35.90 2.23
CA LYS A 230 15.08 37.03 1.46
C LYS A 230 14.26 37.90 2.41
N GLN A 231 14.95 38.69 3.24
CA GLN A 231 14.28 39.87 3.79
C GLN A 231 13.68 40.62 2.58
N PRO A 232 12.37 40.93 2.56
CA PRO A 232 11.89 41.91 1.61
C PRO A 232 12.70 43.17 1.91
N GLN A 233 13.61 43.56 1.02
CA GLN A 233 14.17 44.89 1.06
C GLN A 233 12.95 45.79 1.04
N THR A 234 12.64 46.41 2.18
CA THR A 234 11.59 47.40 2.27
C THR A 234 12.04 48.51 1.35
N ILE A 235 11.51 48.52 0.13
CA ILE A 235 11.59 49.68 -0.73
C ILE A 235 10.90 50.75 0.10
N LYS A 236 11.69 51.64 0.71
CA LYS A 236 11.17 52.83 1.38
C LYS A 236 10.61 53.69 0.26
N VAL A 237 9.34 53.49 -0.05
CA VAL A 237 8.59 54.35 -0.96
C VAL A 237 8.24 55.58 -0.13
N ALA A 238 8.71 56.75 -0.55
CA ALA A 238 8.30 58.00 0.07
C ALA A 238 6.78 58.18 -0.15
N PHE A 239 6.04 58.34 0.94
CA PHE A 239 4.60 58.62 0.91
C PHE A 239 4.31 60.09 0.65
N HIS A 240 5.22 60.99 1.03
CA HIS A 240 5.07 62.43 0.90
C HIS A 240 6.16 63.04 0.02
N LYS A 241 5.75 63.86 -0.95
CA LYS A 241 6.63 64.61 -1.85
C LYS A 241 6.10 66.02 -2.09
N CYS A 242 6.86 67.04 -1.67
CA CYS A 242 6.47 68.42 -1.92
C CYS A 242 6.41 68.72 -3.42
N SER A 243 5.29 69.33 -3.87
CA SER A 243 5.07 69.68 -5.28
C SER A 243 5.98 70.79 -5.81
N THR A 244 6.58 71.61 -4.94
CA THR A 244 7.43 72.76 -5.32
C THR A 244 8.90 72.39 -5.34
N CYS A 245 9.43 71.80 -4.25
CA CYS A 245 10.85 71.50 -4.11
C CYS A 245 11.22 70.03 -4.33
N GLY A 246 10.24 69.14 -4.44
CA GLY A 246 10.45 67.72 -4.69
C GLY A 246 11.04 66.92 -3.52
N LYS A 247 11.33 67.56 -2.37
CA LYS A 247 11.80 66.88 -1.15
C LYS A 247 10.76 65.88 -0.66
N THR A 248 11.26 64.75 -0.18
CA THR A 248 10.45 63.67 0.39
C THR A 248 10.74 63.48 1.88
N GLU A 249 9.84 62.80 2.59
CA GLU A 249 10.04 62.39 3.99
C GLU A 249 11.28 61.51 4.22
N LEU A 250 11.89 61.00 3.15
CA LEU A 250 13.12 60.22 3.21
C LEU A 250 14.39 61.08 3.22
N ASP A 251 14.30 62.34 2.79
CA ASP A 251 15.43 63.26 2.69
C ASP A 251 15.73 63.96 4.02
N ASP A 252 14.69 64.20 4.85
CA ASP A 252 14.81 64.80 6.18
C ASP A 252 13.64 64.34 7.08
N PRO A 253 13.88 63.61 8.20
CA PRO A 253 12.83 63.05 9.05
C PRO A 253 11.95 64.07 9.77
N ASP A 254 12.41 65.31 9.92
CA ASP A 254 11.72 66.35 10.69
C ASP A 254 10.83 67.26 9.81
N LEU A 255 10.74 66.98 8.50
CA LEU A 255 9.89 67.73 7.57
C LEU A 255 8.41 67.33 7.70
N GLU A 256 7.55 68.27 8.07
CA GLU A 256 6.10 68.10 8.00
C GLU A 256 5.53 68.49 6.61
N PHE A 257 4.67 67.63 6.07
CA PHE A 257 3.93 67.86 4.83
C PHE A 257 2.46 68.17 5.13
N ARG A 258 1.89 69.15 4.44
CA ARG A 258 0.47 69.53 4.55
C ARG A 258 -0.16 69.73 3.18
N TYR A 259 -1.48 69.52 3.12
CA TYR A 259 -2.27 69.76 1.93
C TYR A 259 -2.82 71.19 1.92
N CYS A 260 -2.75 71.84 0.77
CA CYS A 260 -3.45 73.10 0.56
C CYS A 260 -4.92 72.85 0.22
N SER A 261 -5.84 73.45 0.98
CA SER A 261 -7.29 73.23 0.83
C SER A 261 -7.84 73.71 -0.52
N THR A 262 -7.19 74.67 -1.17
CA THR A 262 -7.60 75.22 -2.48
C THR A 262 -6.97 74.46 -3.66
N CYS A 263 -5.70 74.06 -3.57
CA CYS A 263 -4.98 73.42 -4.68
C CYS A 263 -5.00 71.89 -4.66
N GLY A 264 -5.34 71.26 -3.54
CA GLY A 264 -5.37 69.81 -3.38
C GLY A 264 -4.00 69.10 -3.49
N LYS A 265 -2.90 69.86 -3.55
CA LYS A 265 -1.53 69.34 -3.63
C LYS A 265 -0.83 69.38 -2.26
N GLU A 266 0.15 68.51 -2.08
CA GLU A 266 0.97 68.44 -0.86
C GLU A 266 2.24 69.31 -0.96
N TYR A 267 2.53 70.01 0.13
CA TYR A 267 3.67 70.92 0.27
C TYR A 267 4.35 70.73 1.62
N CYS A 268 5.66 70.98 1.70
CA CYS A 268 6.33 71.13 3.01
C CYS A 268 5.96 72.49 3.64
N LEU A 269 6.12 72.62 4.95
CA LEU A 269 5.76 73.84 5.70
C LEU A 269 6.30 75.14 5.09
N ASP A 270 7.54 75.11 4.60
CA ASP A 270 8.19 76.28 3.99
C ASP A 270 7.49 76.74 2.70
N HIS A 271 6.96 75.83 1.90
CA HIS A 271 6.29 76.14 0.62
C HIS A 271 4.76 76.20 0.73
N LEU A 272 4.20 75.91 1.90
CA LEU A 272 2.75 75.93 2.11
C LEU A 272 2.18 77.35 2.00
N LYS A 273 2.95 78.39 2.33
CA LYS A 273 2.47 79.79 2.32
C LYS A 273 2.80 80.56 1.03
N ASP A 274 3.80 80.09 0.28
CA ASP A 274 4.38 80.84 -0.86
C ASP A 274 4.12 80.19 -2.23
N HIS A 275 3.17 79.24 -2.31
CA HIS A 275 2.80 78.61 -3.58
C HIS A 275 1.67 79.37 -4.28
N THR A 276 1.70 79.40 -5.61
CA THR A 276 0.64 79.97 -6.44
C THR A 276 -0.59 79.06 -6.45
N HIS A 277 -1.78 79.65 -6.25
CA HIS A 277 -3.05 78.92 -6.31
C HIS A 277 -3.53 78.63 -7.73
#